data_AF-A0A943G2U3-F1
#
_entry.id   AF-A0A943G2U3-F1
#
_cell.length_a   1.000
_cell.length_b   1.000
_cell.length_c   1.000
_cell.angle_alpha   90.00
_cell.angle_beta   90.00
_cell.angle_gamma   90.00
#
_symmetry.space_group_name_H-M   'P 1'
#
loop_
_entity.id
_entity.type
_entity.pdbx_description
1 polymer ?
#
loop_
_entity_poly.entity_id
_entity_poly.type
_entity_poly.pdbx_seq_one_letter_code
_entity_poly.pdbx_strand_id
1 'polypeptide(L)'
;MLAFCVGWMDLVLSWENEEQKGIQTTTLASEWKWNDLDWLYQSFYDKYNNYSLNELLNNFNQKTEDIIKLINDLHDEELFENGKRNWAKTAGKEFSVCKLIHLNTVANFKNFRSKIRKWKKNNNN
;
A
#
# COMPACT_ATOMS: atom_id res chain seq x y z
N MET A 1 -7.94 -1.11 11.42
CA MET A 1 -7.98 0.25 10.84
C MET A 1 -6.59 0.74 10.43
N LEU A 2 -5.65 1.03 11.34
CA LEU A 2 -4.25 1.35 10.96
C LEU A 2 -3.58 0.21 10.20
N ALA A 3 -3.81 -1.03 10.63
CA ALA A 3 -3.40 -2.26 9.94
C ALA A 3 -3.73 -2.26 8.44
N PHE A 4 -4.85 -1.65 8.02
CA PHE A 4 -5.23 -1.56 6.61
C PHE A 4 -4.29 -0.62 5.84
N CYS A 5 -3.99 0.55 6.39
CA CYS A 5 -3.07 1.50 5.76
C CYS A 5 -1.63 0.95 5.74
N VAL A 6 -1.19 0.31 6.83
CA VAL A 6 0.11 -0.35 6.91
C VAL A 6 0.20 -1.48 5.89
N GLY A 7 -0.82 -2.34 5.78
CA GLY A 7 -0.85 -3.44 4.82
C GLY A 7 -0.71 -2.99 3.37
N TRP A 8 -1.40 -1.92 2.97
CA TRP A 8 -1.26 -1.37 1.62
C TRP A 8 0.12 -0.76 1.33
N MET A 9 0.72 -0.05 2.29
CA MET A 9 2.09 0.45 2.12
C MET A 9 3.11 -0.68 2.04
N ASP A 10 2.97 -1.68 2.92
CA ASP A 10 3.84 -2.85 2.97
C ASP A 10 3.80 -3.63 1.65
N LEU A 11 2.64 -3.70 1.02
CA LEU A 11 2.45 -4.33 -0.29
C LEU A 11 3.16 -3.57 -1.42
N VAL A 12 3.07 -2.24 -1.46
CA VAL A 12 3.80 -1.43 -2.44
C VAL A 12 5.31 -1.63 -2.30
N LEU A 13 5.81 -1.63 -1.06
CA LEU A 13 7.21 -1.87 -0.76
C LEU A 13 7.64 -3.30 -1.09
N SER A 14 6.78 -4.29 -0.86
CA SER A 14 7.09 -5.68 -1.19
C SER A 14 7.22 -5.88 -2.70
N TRP A 15 6.34 -5.25 -3.49
CA TRP A 15 6.41 -5.31 -4.95
C TRP A 15 7.72 -4.76 -5.50
N GLU A 16 8.14 -3.58 -5.02
CA GLU A 16 9.41 -3.00 -5.44
C GLU A 16 10.58 -3.91 -5.04
N ASN A 17 10.60 -4.38 -3.79
CA ASN A 17 11.69 -5.23 -3.29
C ASN A 17 11.76 -6.60 -4.00
N GLU A 18 10.63 -7.17 -4.40
CA GLU A 18 10.59 -8.40 -5.20
C GLU A 18 11.14 -8.15 -6.61
N GLU A 19 10.74 -7.06 -7.27
CA GLU A 19 11.25 -6.69 -8.59
C GLU A 19 12.76 -6.43 -8.57
N GLN A 20 13.26 -5.70 -7.56
CA GLN A 20 14.70 -5.46 -7.38
C GLN A 20 15.51 -6.74 -7.15
N LYS A 21 14.89 -7.81 -6.63
CA LYS A 21 15.50 -9.13 -6.48
C LYS A 21 15.43 -9.99 -7.75
N GLY A 22 14.91 -9.43 -8.85
CA GLY A 22 14.73 -10.14 -10.11
C GLY A 22 13.57 -11.15 -10.10
N ILE A 23 12.65 -11.05 -9.14
CA ILE A 23 11.44 -11.88 -9.12
C ILE A 23 10.50 -11.33 -10.20
N GLN A 24 10.47 -12.01 -11.35
CA GLN A 24 9.78 -11.55 -12.57
C GLN A 24 8.26 -11.45 -12.43
N THR A 25 7.68 -12.21 -11.50
CA THR A 25 6.25 -12.20 -11.20
C THR A 25 6.08 -11.94 -9.72
N THR A 26 5.85 -10.69 -9.38
CA THR A 26 5.11 -10.35 -8.16
C THR A 26 3.70 -10.89 -8.36
N THR A 27 3.45 -12.14 -7.92
CA THR A 27 2.13 -12.82 -7.98
C THR A 27 1.01 -11.93 -7.43
N LEU A 28 1.36 -11.05 -6.49
CA LEU A 28 0.50 -10.06 -5.86
C LEU A 28 0.01 -8.93 -6.80
N ALA A 29 0.68 -8.61 -7.91
CA ALA A 29 0.26 -7.54 -8.82
C ALA A 29 -0.44 -8.07 -10.09
N SER A 30 -0.06 -9.26 -10.55
CA SER A 30 -0.49 -9.81 -11.84
C SER A 30 -1.81 -10.59 -11.79
N GLU A 31 -2.20 -11.12 -10.64
CA GLU A 31 -3.33 -12.07 -10.53
C GLU A 31 -4.62 -11.48 -9.95
N TRP A 32 -4.61 -10.21 -9.54
CA TRP A 32 -5.74 -9.66 -8.79
C TRP A 32 -6.91 -9.24 -9.67
N LYS A 33 -8.04 -9.92 -9.46
CA LYS A 33 -9.34 -9.28 -9.67
C LYS A 33 -9.51 -8.27 -8.55
N TRP A 34 -9.23 -7.00 -8.84
CA TRP A 34 -9.47 -5.85 -7.95
C TRP A 34 -10.92 -5.75 -7.41
N ASN A 35 -11.81 -6.61 -7.91
CA ASN A 35 -13.22 -6.72 -7.54
C ASN A 35 -13.47 -7.70 -6.37
N ASP A 36 -12.45 -8.43 -5.88
CA ASP A 36 -12.57 -9.35 -4.75
C ASP A 36 -11.28 -9.35 -3.91
N LEU A 37 -11.19 -8.37 -3.01
CA LEU A 37 -10.01 -8.12 -2.16
C LEU A 37 -10.30 -8.34 -0.67
N ASP A 38 -11.45 -8.93 -0.32
CA ASP A 38 -11.83 -9.10 1.09
C ASP A 38 -10.86 -10.01 1.84
N TRP A 39 -10.38 -11.07 1.18
CA TRP A 39 -9.36 -11.97 1.73
C TRP A 39 -8.03 -11.24 2.00
N LEU A 40 -7.66 -10.28 1.15
CA LEU A 40 -6.45 -9.47 1.32
C LEU A 40 -6.60 -8.52 2.50
N TYR A 41 -7.78 -7.91 2.64
CA TYR A 41 -8.06 -7.04 3.78
C TYR A 41 -8.02 -7.82 5.07
N GLN A 42 -8.56 -9.04 5.07
CA GLN A 42 -8.49 -9.94 6.21
C GLN A 42 -7.04 -10.31 6.54
N SER A 43 -6.20 -10.61 5.54
CA SER A 43 -4.80 -10.94 5.78
C SER A 43 -4.02 -9.78 6.41
N PHE A 44 -4.35 -8.52 6.08
CA PHE A 44 -3.79 -7.35 6.77
C PHE A 44 -4.19 -7.34 8.25
N TYR A 45 -5.46 -7.62 8.56
CA TYR A 45 -5.91 -7.67 9.95
C TYR A 45 -5.26 -8.82 10.71
N ASP A 46 -5.19 -10.00 10.13
CA ASP A 46 -4.58 -11.18 10.75
C ASP A 46 -3.09 -10.94 11.03
N LYS A 47 -2.35 -10.37 10.05
CA LYS A 47 -0.92 -10.05 10.18
C LYS A 47 -0.63 -9.12 11.35
N TYR A 48 -1.50 -8.13 11.57
CA TYR A 48 -1.30 -7.10 12.59
C TYR A 48 -2.21 -7.25 13.81
N ASN A 49 -2.91 -8.38 13.97
CA ASN A 49 -3.93 -8.56 15.01
C ASN A 49 -3.38 -8.44 16.44
N ASN A 50 -2.14 -8.89 16.63
CA ASN A 50 -1.49 -8.89 17.95
C ASN A 50 -0.72 -7.60 18.26
N TYR A 51 -0.76 -6.60 17.36
CA TYR A 51 -0.04 -5.35 17.54
C TYR A 51 -0.85 -4.39 18.42
N SER A 52 -0.19 -3.79 19.40
CA SER A 52 -0.73 -2.64 20.12
C SER A 52 -0.89 -1.44 19.19
N LEU A 53 -1.68 -0.45 19.62
CA LEU A 53 -1.85 0.80 18.88
C LEU A 53 -0.50 1.52 18.66
N ASN A 54 0.39 1.52 19.66
CA ASN A 54 1.69 2.17 19.55
C ASN A 54 2.59 1.46 18.52
N GLU A 55 2.58 0.12 18.49
CA GLU A 55 3.31 -0.63 17.47
C GLU A 55 2.76 -0.38 16.06
N LEU A 56 1.43 -0.30 15.91
CA LEU A 56 0.80 0.06 14.64
C LEU A 56 1.17 1.47 14.17
N LEU A 57 1.23 2.44 15.09
CA LEU A 57 1.64 3.82 14.78
C LEU A 57 3.12 3.89 14.39
N ASN A 58 3.99 3.21 15.13
CA ASN A 58 5.41 3.15 14.80
C ASN A 58 5.63 2.49 13.43
N ASN A 59 4.93 1.39 13.15
CA ASN A 59 5.00 0.72 11.86
C ASN A 59 4.46 1.62 10.73
N PHE A 60 3.34 2.30 10.94
CA PHE A 60 2.81 3.27 9.97
C PHE A 60 3.82 4.39 9.64
N ASN A 61 4.48 4.95 10.66
CA ASN A 61 5.49 5.99 10.47
C ASN A 61 6.69 5.45 9.70
N GLN A 62 7.22 4.28 10.10
CA GLN A 62 8.33 3.65 9.39
C GLN A 62 7.99 3.37 7.92
N LYS A 63 6.81 2.81 7.64
CA LYS A 63 6.37 2.54 6.27
C LYS A 63 6.19 3.82 5.45
N THR A 64 5.81 4.92 6.09
CA THR A 64 5.74 6.23 5.43
C THR A 64 7.14 6.70 5.01
N GLU A 65 8.13 6.58 5.90
CA GLU A 65 9.52 6.89 5.60
C GLU A 65 10.07 6.00 4.47
N ASP A 66 9.78 4.70 4.50
CA ASP A 66 10.19 3.75 3.47
C ASP A 66 9.60 4.10 2.09
N ILE A 67 8.32 4.53 2.04
CA ILE A 67 7.69 5.00 0.80
C ILE A 67 8.33 6.30 0.31
N ILE A 68 8.64 7.25 1.21
CA ILE A 68 9.34 8.48 0.83
C ILE A 68 10.72 8.16 0.26
N LYS A 69 11.44 7.23 0.88
CA LYS A 69 12.72 6.75 0.39
C LYS A 69 12.59 6.12 -1.00
N LEU A 70 11.62 5.24 -1.20
CA LEU A 70 11.31 4.68 -2.51
C LEU A 70 11.11 5.78 -3.57
N ILE A 71 10.31 6.80 -3.27
CA ILE A 71 10.08 7.92 -4.20
C ILE A 71 11.40 8.62 -4.56
N ASN A 72 12.26 8.86 -3.58
CA ASN A 72 13.53 9.56 -3.78
C ASN A 72 14.58 8.72 -4.52
N ASP A 73 14.49 7.39 -4.42
CA ASP A 73 15.41 6.45 -5.06
C ASP A 73 15.04 6.17 -6.54
N LEU A 74 13.83 6.54 -6.98
CA LEU A 74 13.35 6.36 -8.35
C LEU A 74 13.73 7.55 -9.24
N HIS A 75 14.10 7.27 -10.49
CA HIS A 75 14.21 8.31 -11.51
C HIS A 75 12.84 8.85 -11.92
N ASP A 76 12.79 10.10 -12.40
CA ASP A 76 11.54 10.76 -12.82
C ASP A 76 10.74 9.92 -13.82
N GLU A 77 11.40 9.31 -14.81
CA GLU A 77 10.72 8.45 -15.76
C GLU A 77 10.08 7.25 -15.07
N GLU A 78 10.81 6.58 -14.16
CA GLU A 78 10.33 5.40 -13.43
C GLU A 78 9.15 5.74 -12.51
N LEU A 79 9.16 6.94 -11.93
CA LEU A 79 8.14 7.42 -11.02
C LEU A 79 6.88 7.87 -11.76
N PHE A 80 7.02 8.63 -12.86
CA PHE A 80 5.91 9.34 -13.49
C PHE A 80 5.39 8.71 -14.77
N GLU A 81 6.21 7.97 -15.54
CA GLU A 81 5.76 7.31 -16.76
C GLU A 81 5.10 5.97 -16.46
N ASN A 82 4.17 5.56 -17.34
CA ASN A 82 3.50 4.27 -17.20
C ASN A 82 4.43 3.13 -17.64
N GLY A 83 4.34 1.99 -16.95
CA GLY A 83 4.95 0.74 -17.43
C GLY A 83 6.47 0.64 -17.29
N LYS A 84 7.11 1.52 -16.50
CA LYS A 84 8.55 1.46 -16.19
C LYS A 84 8.91 0.43 -15.12
N ARG A 85 7.97 0.08 -14.25
CA ARG A 85 8.06 -1.05 -13.31
C ARG A 85 7.14 -2.18 -13.75
N ASN A 86 7.58 -3.42 -13.62
CA ASN A 86 6.78 -4.59 -14.00
C ASN A 86 5.60 -4.78 -13.02
N TRP A 87 5.80 -4.55 -11.73
CA TRP A 87 4.73 -4.62 -10.74
C TRP A 87 3.63 -3.56 -10.96
N ALA A 88 3.91 -2.51 -11.73
CA ALA A 88 2.93 -1.48 -12.10
C ALA A 88 2.10 -1.86 -13.36
N LYS A 89 2.24 -3.09 -13.85
CA LYS A 89 1.50 -3.64 -14.99
C LYS A 89 0.56 -4.74 -14.51
N THR A 90 -0.75 -4.56 -14.74
CA THR A 90 -1.77 -5.53 -14.33
C THR A 90 -2.81 -5.69 -15.44
N ALA A 91 -3.09 -6.93 -15.84
CA ALA A 91 -4.21 -7.30 -16.71
C ALA A 91 -4.36 -6.42 -17.98
N GLY A 92 -3.25 -6.19 -18.69
CA GLY A 92 -3.22 -5.38 -19.93
C GLY A 92 -3.30 -3.87 -19.70
N LYS A 93 -3.18 -3.40 -18.46
CA LYS A 93 -3.05 -1.98 -18.12
C LYS A 93 -1.69 -1.71 -17.50
N GLU A 94 -1.16 -0.53 -17.81
CA GLU A 94 0.08 -0.04 -17.25
C GLU A 94 -0.20 1.25 -16.48
N PHE A 95 0.40 1.39 -15.31
CA PHE A 95 0.29 2.57 -14.47
C PHE A 95 1.69 3.11 -14.16
N SER A 96 1.74 4.39 -13.79
CA SER A 96 2.94 4.96 -13.18
C SER A 96 3.03 4.58 -11.71
N VAL A 97 4.26 4.47 -11.20
CA VAL A 97 4.52 4.17 -9.79
C VAL A 97 3.90 5.24 -8.90
N CYS A 98 4.01 6.52 -9.29
CA CYS A 98 3.40 7.64 -8.57
C CYS A 98 1.89 7.46 -8.37
N LYS A 99 1.16 7.01 -9.40
CA LYS A 99 -0.28 6.75 -9.30
C LYS A 99 -0.58 5.64 -8.29
N LEU A 100 0.18 4.54 -8.32
CA LEU A 100 -0.05 3.42 -7.41
C LEU A 100 0.32 3.79 -5.97
N ILE A 101 1.40 4.52 -5.74
CA ILE A 101 1.75 5.08 -4.43
C ILE A 101 0.62 5.99 -3.94
N HIS A 102 0.13 6.91 -4.76
CA HIS A 102 -0.96 7.83 -4.40
C HIS A 102 -2.24 7.10 -3.96
N LEU A 103 -2.64 6.07 -4.70
CA LEU A 103 -3.84 5.28 -4.40
C LEU A 103 -3.71 4.53 -3.06
N ASN A 104 -2.53 3.99 -2.77
CA ASN A 104 -2.26 3.19 -1.58
C ASN A 104 -1.90 4.03 -0.34
N THR A 105 -1.55 5.31 -0.53
CA THR A 105 -1.22 6.27 0.54
C THR A 105 -2.23 7.41 0.61
N VAL A 106 -1.99 8.55 -0.03
CA VAL A 106 -2.75 9.80 0.08
C VAL A 106 -4.27 9.59 -0.03
N ALA A 107 -4.73 8.89 -1.07
CA ALA A 107 -6.16 8.62 -1.27
C ALA A 107 -6.71 7.73 -0.14
N ASN A 108 -5.98 6.67 0.22
CA ASN A 108 -6.35 5.75 1.28
C ASN A 108 -6.40 6.45 2.65
N PHE A 109 -5.39 7.24 2.99
CA PHE A 109 -5.31 8.00 4.24
C PHE A 109 -6.46 9.00 4.37
N LYS A 110 -6.84 9.68 3.29
CA LYS A 110 -7.98 10.60 3.26
C LYS A 110 -9.29 9.86 3.56
N ASN A 111 -9.53 8.72 2.89
CA ASN A 111 -10.71 7.89 3.12
C ASN A 111 -10.75 7.37 4.56
N PHE A 112 -9.61 6.91 5.05
CA PHE A 112 -9.44 6.35 6.38
C PHE A 112 -9.67 7.38 7.50
N ARG A 113 -9.12 8.59 7.33
CA ARG A 113 -9.32 9.71 8.26
C ARG A 113 -10.81 10.00 8.48
N SER A 114 -11.60 9.99 7.41
CA SER A 114 -13.06 10.19 7.50
C SER A 114 -13.72 9.09 8.36
N LYS A 115 -13.36 7.83 8.11
CA LYS A 115 -13.88 6.68 8.87
C LYS A 115 -13.51 6.74 10.35
N ILE A 116 -12.25 7.06 10.71
CA ILE A 116 -11.83 7.19 12.12
C ILE A 116 -12.61 8.30 12.81
N ARG A 117 -12.77 9.45 12.17
CA ARG A 117 -13.50 10.59 12.76
C ARG A 117 -14.94 10.22 13.07
N LYS A 118 -15.61 9.52 12.14
CA LYS A 118 -16.96 9.00 12.35
C LYS A 118 -17.00 8.00 13.51
N TRP A 119 -16.06 7.06 13.58
CA TRP A 119 -15.96 6.10 14.68
C TRP A 119 -15.76 6.79 16.03
N LYS A 120 -14.85 7.76 16.13
CA LYS A 120 -14.63 8.52 17.37
C LYS A 120 -15.87 9.27 17.83
N LYS A 121 -16.62 9.89 16.89
CA LYS A 121 -17.88 10.57 17.21
C LYS A 121 -18.93 9.60 17.78
N ASN A 122 -18.99 8.38 17.25
CA ASN A 122 -19.99 7.40 17.67
C ASN A 122 -19.64 6.68 18.98
N ASN A 123 -18.36 6.62 19.37
CA ASN A 123 -17.89 5.92 20.59
C ASN A 123 -17.52 6.86 21.74
N ASN A 124 -17.61 8.18 21.56
CA ASN A 124 -17.45 9.18 22.63
C ASN A 124 -18.80 9.59 23.26
N ASN A 125 -19.80 8.68 23.27
CA ASN A 125 -21.03 8.79 24.05
C ASN A 125 -20.95 7.88 25.27
#